data_AF-A0A451F7P0-F1
#
_entry.id   AF-A0A451F7P0-F1
#
_cell.length_a   1.000
_cell.length_b   1.000
_cell.length_c   1.000
_cell.angle_alpha   90.00
_cell.angle_beta   90.00
_cell.angle_gamma   90.00
#
_symmetry.space_group_name_H-M   'P 1'
#
loop_
_entity.id
_entity.type
_entity.pdbx_description
1 polymer ?
#
loop_
_entity_poly.entity_id
_entity_poly.type
_entity_poly.pdbx_seq_one_letter_code
_entity_poly.pdbx_strand_id
1 'polypeptide(L)'
;MAKGQSLQDPFLNVLRRERIPVSIFLVNGIKLQGKIQSFDQFVILLENTVNQMVYKHAISTVVPARAVNFQNTQGNDSAEHGEDGNF
;
A
#
# COMPACT_ATOMS: atom_id res chain seq x y z
N MET A 1 -17.54 -6.99 -16.55
CA MET A 1 -16.45 -6.25 -17.23
C MET A 1 -15.15 -6.65 -16.56
N ALA A 2 -14.24 -7.31 -17.30
CA ALA A 2 -13.09 -7.97 -16.70
C ALA A 2 -12.00 -6.97 -16.25
N LYS A 3 -11.66 -7.05 -14.96
CA LYS A 3 -10.31 -6.93 -14.39
C LYS A 3 -9.48 -5.68 -14.72
N GLY A 4 -9.99 -4.50 -14.32
CA GLY A 4 -9.15 -3.32 -14.01
C GLY A 4 -8.71 -3.26 -12.53
N GLN A 5 -8.92 -4.34 -11.80
CA GLN A 5 -8.73 -4.46 -10.36
C GLN A 5 -7.46 -5.27 -10.08
N SER A 6 -6.46 -4.78 -9.36
CA SER A 6 -6.11 -3.41 -8.97
C SER A 6 -4.57 -3.42 -8.94
N LEU A 7 -3.89 -2.46 -9.59
CA LEU A 7 -2.42 -2.36 -9.45
C LEU A 7 -2.05 -1.99 -8.01
N GLN A 8 -2.92 -1.23 -7.36
CA GLN A 8 -2.68 -0.57 -6.10
C GLN A 8 -2.50 -1.54 -4.94
N ASP A 9 -3.46 -2.44 -4.69
CA ASP A 9 -3.43 -3.28 -3.49
C ASP A 9 -2.30 -4.30 -3.51
N PRO A 10 -2.05 -5.06 -4.60
CA PRO A 10 -0.89 -5.94 -4.70
C PRO A 10 0.43 -5.21 -4.52
N PHE A 11 0.57 -4.00 -5.08
CA PHE A 11 1.76 -3.19 -4.93
C PHE A 11 1.97 -2.76 -3.47
N LEU A 12 0.96 -2.15 -2.83
CA LEU A 12 1.05 -1.72 -1.43
C LEU A 12 1.21 -2.91 -0.48
N ASN A 13 0.59 -4.05 -0.77
CA ASN A 13 0.68 -5.26 0.04
C ASN A 13 2.10 -5.84 0.03
N VAL A 14 2.76 -5.88 -1.14
CA VAL A 14 4.16 -6.34 -1.22
C VAL A 14 5.07 -5.41 -0.43
N LEU A 15 4.92 -4.09 -0.58
CA LEU A 15 5.69 -3.09 0.18
C LEU A 15 5.52 -3.25 1.70
N ARG A 16 4.28 -3.50 2.15
CA ARG A 16 3.93 -3.75 3.56
C ARG A 16 4.54 -5.05 4.07
N ARG A 17 4.26 -6.18 3.40
CA ARG A 17 4.69 -7.53 3.84
C ARG A 17 6.20 -7.66 3.89
N GLU A 18 6.91 -7.12 2.89
CA GLU A 18 8.37 -7.16 2.83
C GLU A 18 9.05 -6.01 3.60
N ARG A 19 8.26 -5.15 4.26
CA ARG A 19 8.74 -3.98 5.04
C ARG A 19 9.74 -3.12 4.26
N ILE A 20 9.46 -2.91 2.96
CA ILE A 20 10.33 -2.19 2.04
C ILE A 20 10.29 -0.70 2.40
N PRO A 21 11.45 -0.04 2.62
CA PRO A 21 11.47 1.41 2.77
C PRO A 21 10.95 2.10 1.51
N VAL A 22 10.07 3.09 1.69
CA VAL A 22 9.44 3.86 0.61
C VAL A 22 9.70 5.35 0.77
N SER A 23 9.76 6.04 -0.36
CA SER A 23 9.57 7.50 -0.44
C SER A 23 8.18 7.77 -1.00
N ILE A 24 7.34 8.47 -0.24
CA ILE A 24 6.03 8.94 -0.67
C ILE A 24 6.16 10.42 -0.98
N PHE A 25 5.90 10.81 -2.22
CA PHE A 25 5.87 12.21 -2.62
C PHE A 25 4.44 12.69 -2.62
N LEU A 26 4.20 13.84 -2.00
CA LEU A 26 2.91 14.48 -1.97
C LEU A 26 2.73 15.39 -3.18
N VAL A 27 1.49 15.75 -3.50
CA VAL A 27 1.15 16.66 -4.61
C VAL A 27 1.74 18.06 -4.43
N ASN A 28 2.02 18.47 -3.19
CA ASN A 28 2.67 19.74 -2.87
C ASN A 28 4.21 19.67 -2.90
N GLY A 29 4.79 18.52 -3.27
CA GLY A 29 6.24 18.32 -3.37
C GLY A 29 6.92 17.86 -2.09
N ILE A 30 6.22 17.79 -0.95
CA ILE A 30 6.79 17.23 0.28
C ILE A 30 7.10 15.74 0.09
N LYS A 31 8.27 15.31 0.57
CA LYS A 31 8.70 13.92 0.58
C LYS A 31 8.59 13.34 1.99
N LEU A 32 7.82 12.27 2.13
CA LEU A 32 7.77 11.44 3.33
C LEU A 32 8.60 10.17 3.11
N GLN A 33 9.27 9.70 4.15
CA GLN A 33 10.03 8.45 4.12
C GLN A 33 9.65 7.58 5.29
N GLY A 34 9.59 6.27 5.06
CA GLY A 34 9.20 5.30 6.08
C GLY A 34 8.91 3.93 5.48
N LYS A 35 8.14 3.12 6.21
CA LYS A 35 7.63 1.83 5.75
C LYS A 35 6.12 1.81 5.83
N ILE A 36 5.47 1.11 4.91
CA ILE A 36 4.01 0.95 4.96
C ILE A 36 3.68 -0.05 6.05
N GLN A 37 2.99 0.40 7.10
CA GLN A 37 2.54 -0.46 8.19
C GLN A 37 1.18 -1.09 7.85
N SER A 38 0.25 -0.28 7.31
CA SER A 38 -1.09 -0.70 6.88
C SER A 38 -1.64 0.26 5.82
N PHE A 39 -2.73 -0.10 5.17
CA PHE A 39 -3.47 0.76 4.25
C PHE A 39 -4.92 0.29 4.13
N ASP A 40 -5.80 1.20 3.74
CA ASP A 40 -7.17 0.91 3.34
C ASP A 40 -7.47 1.55 1.97
N GLN A 41 -8.73 1.70 1.60
CA GLN A 41 -9.13 2.32 0.33
C GLN A 41 -8.63 3.77 0.16
N PHE A 42 -8.49 4.56 1.24
CA PHE A 42 -8.26 6.00 1.19
C PHE A 42 -6.96 6.48 1.83
N VAL A 43 -6.36 5.70 2.73
CA VAL A 43 -5.17 6.10 3.49
C VAL A 43 -4.08 5.03 3.48
N ILE A 44 -2.86 5.47 3.78
CA ILE A 44 -1.68 4.65 4.06
C ILE A 44 -1.18 5.04 5.46
N LEU A 45 -0.96 4.05 6.32
CA LEU A 45 -0.27 4.24 7.58
C LEU A 45 1.24 4.04 7.34
N LEU A 46 2.00 5.13 7.44
CA LEU A 46 3.44 5.16 7.23
C LEU A 46 4.16 5.21 8.58
N GLU A 47 5.03 4.24 8.82
CA GLU A 47 5.87 4.16 10.02
C GLU A 47 7.25 4.78 9.74
N ASN A 48 7.65 5.74 10.58
CA ASN A 48 9.02 6.25 10.67
C ASN A 48 9.49 6.32 12.14
N THR A 49 9.70 7.49 12.71
CA THR A 49 9.82 7.69 14.17
C THR A 49 8.46 7.51 14.87
N VAL A 50 7.36 7.81 14.17
CA VAL A 50 5.98 7.63 14.63
C VAL A 50 5.14 7.01 13.51
N ASN A 51 3.93 6.56 13.85
CA ASN A 51 2.95 6.13 12.86
C ASN A 51 2.13 7.34 12.42
N GLN A 52 2.20 7.68 11.13
CA GLN A 52 1.44 8.79 10.56
C GLN A 52 0.51 8.29 9.45
N MET A 53 -0.72 8.79 9.45
CA MET A 53 -1.71 8.49 8.43
C MET A 53 -1.57 9.48 7.27
N VAL A 54 -1.46 8.95 6.05
CA VAL A 54 -1.30 9.74 4.81
C VAL A 54 -2.50 9.46 3.90
N TYR A 55 -3.26 10.51 3.55
CA TYR A 55 -4.37 10.38 2.62
C TYR A 55 -3.89 10.22 1.18
N LYS A 56 -4.42 9.23 0.46
CA LYS A 56 -4.03 8.91 -0.92
C LYS A 56 -4.27 10.05 -1.90
N HIS A 57 -5.28 10.90 -1.69
CA HIS A 57 -5.55 12.06 -2.54
C HIS A 57 -4.41 13.11 -2.51
N ALA A 58 -3.62 13.12 -1.43
CA ALA A 58 -2.48 14.02 -1.28
C ALA A 58 -1.19 13.42 -1.84
N ILE A 59 -1.17 12.13 -2.21
CA ILE A 59 0.01 11.43 -2.70
C ILE A 59 0.08 11.57 -4.22
N SER A 60 1.23 12.01 -4.73
CA SER A 60 1.53 12.01 -6.17
C SER A 60 2.22 10.72 -6.60
N THR A 61 3.21 10.24 -5.85
CA THR A 61 3.94 9.00 -6.18
C THR A 61 4.42 8.24 -4.95
N VAL A 62 4.57 6.91 -5.08
CA VAL A 62 5.16 6.01 -4.07
C VAL A 62 6.32 5.28 -4.73
N VAL A 63 7.53 5.46 -4.20
CA VAL A 63 8.76 4.91 -4.78
C VAL A 63 9.45 3.99 -3.77
N PRO A 64 9.62 2.69 -4.07
CA PRO A 64 10.35 1.78 -3.19
C PRO A 64 11.86 1.98 -3.29
N ALA A 65 12.57 1.70 -2.20
CA ALA A 65 14.04 1.79 -2.16
C ALA A 65 14.75 0.71 -3.00
N ARG A 66 14.01 -0.32 -3.46
CA ARG A 66 14.47 -1.35 -4.38
C ARG A 66 13.37 -1.75 -5.35
N ALA A 67 13.74 -2.35 -6.47
CA ALA A 67 12.77 -2.92 -7.40
C ALA A 67 11.88 -3.97 -6.71
N VAL A 68 10.59 -3.95 -7.04
CA VAL A 68 9.57 -4.84 -6.49
C VAL A 68 8.88 -5.52 -7.63
N ASN A 69 8.76 -6.85 -7.56
CA ASN A 69 8.05 -7.63 -8.56
C ASN A 69 6.69 -8.08 -8.00
N PHE A 70 5.63 -7.37 -8.38
CA PHE A 70 4.26 -7.56 -7.85
C PHE A 70 3.31 -8.23 -8.85
N GLN A 71 3.84 -8.72 -9.98
CA GLN A 71 3.03 -9.40 -11.01
C GLN A 71 2.59 -10.82 -10.59
N ASN A 72 3.25 -11.43 -9.59
CA ASN A 72 2.96 -12.80 -9.14
C ASN A 72 1.92 -12.91 -8.01
N THR A 73 1.41 -11.80 -7.46
CA THR A 73 0.54 -11.83 -6.27
C THR A 73 -0.94 -12.09 -6.57
N GLN A 74 -1.36 -12.21 -7.84
CA GLN A 74 -2.77 -12.46 -8.21
C GLN A 74 -3.30 -13.85 -7.82
N GLY A 75 -2.47 -14.76 -7.29
CA GLY A 75 -2.84 -16.15 -7.02
C GLY A 75 -3.23 -16.50 -5.58
N ASN A 76 -3.05 -15.63 -4.59
CA ASN A 76 -3.04 -16.07 -3.17
C ASN A 76 -3.97 -15.32 -2.20
N ASP A 77 -4.61 -14.21 -2.60
CA ASP A 77 -5.38 -13.36 -1.68
C ASP A 77 -6.91 -13.64 -1.69
N SER A 78 -7.39 -14.65 -2.43
CA SER A 78 -8.82 -15.03 -2.44
C SER A 78 -9.28 -15.87 -1.23
N ALA A 79 -8.42 -16.10 -0.23
CA ALA A 79 -8.70 -16.99 0.90
C ALA A 79 -8.96 -16.28 2.25
N GLU A 80 -8.83 -14.95 2.35
CA GLU A 80 -8.88 -14.23 3.64
C GLU A 80 -10.05 -13.22 3.77
N HIS A 81 -11.14 -13.36 2.99
CA HIS A 81 -12.32 -12.48 3.07
C HIS A 81 -13.66 -13.21 3.28
N GLY A 82 -13.63 -14.39 3.88
CA GLY A 82 -14.83 -15.09 4.36
C GLY A 82 -14.80 -15.20 5.87
N GLU A 83 -15.95 -14.96 6.50
CA GLU A 83 -16.24 -15.08 7.93
C GLU A 83 -15.98 -13.83 8.78
N ASP A 84 -16.89 -12.85 8.67
CA ASP A 84 -17.49 -12.23 9.85
C ASP A 84 -18.87 -11.66 9.48
N GLY A 85 -19.84 -12.57 9.50
CA GLY A 85 -21.25 -12.28 9.28
C GLY A 85 -22.10 -13.20 10.14
N ASN A 86 -22.14 -12.91 11.45
CA ASN A 86 -23.23 -13.33 12.31
C ASN A 86 -23.30 -12.50 13.60
N PHE A 87 -23.77 -11.25 13.52
CA PHE A 87 -24.64 -10.56 14.49
C PHE A 87 -25.25 -9.32 13.83
#